data_AF-A0A6L5B8T8-F1
#
_entry.id   AF-A0A6L5B8T8-F1
#
_cell.length_a   1.000
_cell.length_b   1.000
_cell.length_c   1.000
_cell.angle_alpha   90.00
_cell.angle_beta   90.00
_cell.angle_gamma   90.00
#
_symmetry.space_group_name_H-M   'P 1'
#
loop_
_entity.id
_entity.type
_entity.pdbx_description
1 polymer ?
#
loop_
_entity_poly.entity_id
_entity_poly.type
_entity_poly.pdbx_seq_one_letter_code
_entity_poly.pdbx_strand_id
1 'polypeptide(L)'
;MAKLRVFILVCVFLLGGFIGWAPAQAQAQAQDDEEEEGAKGRRIHTLFSVECQNYFDWQTVGLMNSYNKAQQPGPITRLLSCTDDEKNLYRGMDLAPTFLVPSMSRHPRTGDWYPAINKPAGIVHWLKHSEESHNVDWVVILDADQIIRGPIIPWELGAEKGRPVAAYYGYLVGCNNLLAKLHTKHPERCDKVGGLLAMHIDDLRALAPMWLSKTEEVREDRAHWTTNLTGDIYGQGWISEMYGYSFGAAEVGLRHKINDNLMIYPGYIPRTGVEPILLHYGLPFSVGNWSFSKLDHHEDNIVYDCGRLFPEPPYPREVKAMETDPNKRRGLFMNIECINTLNEGILLQHAANGCPKPKWSKYLSFLNSNTFSQLTRPKYLTPQTLQMKETKVQDQVLDEPEKPHPKIHTIFSTECIPYFDWQTVGLVHSFHLSGQPGNITRLLSCTDEDLKEYKGLDLAPTHFVPSMSRHPLTNDW
;
A
#
# COMPACT_ATOMS: atom_id res chain seq x y z
N MET A 1 -26.77 -58.89 8.96
CA MET A 1 -25.97 -60.05 9.44
C MET A 1 -24.63 -60.03 8.70
N ALA A 2 -23.65 -59.22 9.08
CA ALA A 2 -22.78 -59.35 10.26
C ALA A 2 -22.10 -60.73 10.35
N LYS A 3 -20.82 -60.82 9.92
CA LYS A 3 -19.85 -61.76 10.49
C LYS A 3 -18.48 -61.11 10.61
N LEU A 4 -18.28 -60.59 11.82
CA LEU A 4 -17.04 -60.34 12.53
C LEU A 4 -16.10 -61.55 12.46
N ARG A 5 -14.81 -61.35 12.16
CA ARG A 5 -13.74 -62.27 12.59
C ARG A 5 -12.52 -61.51 13.07
N VAL A 6 -12.42 -61.54 14.40
CA VAL A 6 -11.27 -61.32 15.27
C VAL A 6 -10.03 -62.04 14.75
N PHE A 7 -8.88 -61.38 14.74
CA PHE A 7 -7.58 -62.05 14.70
C PHE A 7 -6.75 -61.68 15.93
N ILE A 8 -6.20 -62.74 16.49
CA ILE A 8 -5.48 -62.87 17.76
C ILE A 8 -4.11 -62.21 17.67
N LEU A 9 -3.78 -61.42 18.69
CA LEU A 9 -2.47 -60.83 18.91
C LEU A 9 -1.49 -61.92 19.39
N VAL A 10 -0.44 -62.18 18.63
CA VAL A 10 0.72 -62.97 19.09
C VAL A 10 1.83 -61.99 19.44
N CYS A 11 2.11 -61.85 20.73
CA CYS A 11 3.29 -61.16 21.24
C CYS A 11 4.53 -62.03 21.02
N VAL A 12 5.51 -61.51 20.28
CA VAL A 12 6.91 -61.94 20.36
C VAL A 12 7.72 -60.72 20.78
N PHE A 13 8.23 -60.78 22.01
CA PHE A 13 9.23 -59.85 22.53
C PHE A 13 10.58 -60.16 21.87
N LEU A 14 11.16 -59.18 21.19
CA LEU A 14 12.62 -59.10 21.00
C LEU A 14 13.10 -57.70 21.38
N LEU A 15 13.96 -57.71 22.40
CA LEU A 15 14.67 -56.58 22.97
C LEU A 15 15.66 -55.99 21.95
N GLY A 16 15.72 -54.66 21.84
CA GLY A 16 16.88 -53.98 21.28
C GLY A 16 16.64 -52.56 20.77
N GLY A 17 17.14 -51.57 21.53
CA GLY A 17 17.58 -50.28 20.98
C GLY A 17 16.55 -49.15 20.91
N PHE A 18 16.52 -48.30 21.95
CA PHE A 18 15.92 -46.97 21.88
C PHE A 18 16.77 -46.06 20.98
N ILE A 19 16.27 -45.77 19.78
CA ILE A 19 16.53 -44.50 19.07
C ILE A 19 15.15 -43.93 18.77
N GLY A 20 14.81 -42.82 19.44
CA GLY A 20 13.51 -42.18 19.30
C GLY A 20 13.30 -41.62 17.90
N TRP A 21 12.46 -42.28 17.11
CA TRP A 21 11.73 -41.65 16.03
C TRP A 21 10.51 -40.95 16.63
N ALA A 22 10.52 -39.61 16.65
CA ALA A 22 9.26 -38.87 16.73
C ALA A 22 8.42 -39.23 15.49
N PRO A 23 7.12 -39.55 15.62
CA PRO A 23 6.33 -39.93 14.48
C PRO A 23 6.17 -38.71 13.55
N ALA A 24 6.52 -38.86 12.28
CA ALA A 24 6.37 -37.84 11.25
C ALA A 24 4.93 -37.25 11.16
N GLN A 25 3.93 -37.96 11.70
CA GLN A 25 2.55 -37.50 11.84
C GLN A 25 2.40 -36.36 12.85
N ALA A 26 3.14 -36.36 13.97
CA ALA A 26 3.07 -35.27 14.95
C ALA A 26 3.77 -34.00 14.46
N GLN A 27 4.79 -34.13 13.61
CA GLN A 27 5.45 -32.99 12.97
C GLN A 27 4.61 -32.41 11.84
N ALA A 28 3.97 -33.24 11.01
CA ALA A 28 3.04 -32.78 9.98
C ALA A 28 1.82 -32.07 10.59
N GLN A 29 1.27 -32.63 11.68
CA GLN A 29 0.11 -32.06 12.36
C GLN A 29 0.45 -30.77 13.12
N ALA A 30 1.64 -30.66 13.73
CA ALA A 30 2.12 -29.40 14.31
C ALA A 30 2.45 -28.33 13.24
N GLN A 31 2.89 -28.74 12.05
CA GLN A 31 3.09 -27.82 10.92
C GLN A 31 1.75 -27.33 10.35
N ASP A 32 0.77 -28.23 10.22
CA ASP A 32 -0.58 -27.90 9.78
C ASP A 32 -1.28 -27.00 10.82
N ASP A 33 -1.11 -27.29 12.13
CA ASP A 33 -1.65 -26.47 13.21
C ASP A 33 -0.96 -25.09 13.33
N GLU A 34 0.37 -24.99 13.08
CA GLU A 34 1.10 -23.72 12.99
C GLU A 34 0.77 -22.92 11.71
N GLU A 35 0.52 -23.58 10.57
CA GLU A 35 0.00 -22.93 9.35
C GLU A 35 -1.44 -22.46 9.54
N GLU A 36 -2.29 -23.21 10.23
CA GLU A 36 -3.68 -22.88 10.50
C GLU A 36 -3.82 -21.78 11.58
N GLU A 37 -2.96 -21.76 12.61
CA GLU A 37 -2.84 -20.62 13.54
C GLU A 37 -2.18 -19.40 12.90
N GLY A 38 -1.21 -19.59 12.00
CA GLY A 38 -0.64 -18.51 11.18
C GLY A 38 -1.60 -17.95 10.12
N ALA A 39 -2.62 -18.72 9.73
CA ALA A 39 -3.70 -18.30 8.84
C ALA A 39 -4.85 -17.57 9.55
N LYS A 40 -5.01 -17.75 10.87
CA LYS A 40 -5.90 -16.90 11.68
C LYS A 40 -5.35 -15.46 11.68
N GLY A 41 -6.09 -14.53 11.08
CA GLY A 41 -5.69 -13.12 10.98
C GLY A 41 -5.05 -12.70 9.65
N ARG A 42 -5.08 -13.56 8.62
CA ARG A 42 -4.51 -13.29 7.28
C ARG A 42 -5.55 -13.27 6.16
N ARG A 43 -6.80 -12.89 6.45
CA ARG A 43 -7.85 -12.77 5.43
C ARG A 43 -7.72 -11.43 4.68
N ILE A 44 -7.48 -11.50 3.38
CA ILE A 44 -7.32 -10.33 2.51
C ILE A 44 -8.64 -10.03 1.79
N HIS A 45 -8.98 -8.75 1.64
CA HIS A 45 -10.04 -8.27 0.75
C HIS A 45 -9.52 -7.14 -0.14
N THR A 46 -9.79 -7.20 -1.43
CA THR A 46 -9.42 -6.14 -2.37
C THR A 46 -10.62 -5.24 -2.67
N LEU A 47 -10.46 -3.92 -2.59
CA LEU A 47 -11.49 -2.94 -2.90
C LEU A 47 -11.02 -2.02 -4.02
N PHE A 48 -11.96 -1.63 -4.87
CA PHE A 48 -11.78 -0.52 -5.82
C PHE A 48 -13.09 0.23 -5.99
N SER A 49 -13.01 1.54 -6.24
CA SER A 49 -14.17 2.42 -6.35
C SER A 49 -14.36 2.89 -7.78
N VAL A 50 -15.61 2.90 -8.25
CA VAL A 50 -15.98 3.36 -9.60
C VAL A 50 -17.36 4.01 -9.60
N GLU A 51 -17.72 4.65 -10.72
CA GLU A 51 -19.06 5.18 -10.98
C GLU A 51 -19.77 4.38 -12.08
N CYS A 52 -21.11 4.52 -12.16
CA CYS A 52 -21.98 3.89 -13.16
C CYS A 52 -21.80 4.48 -14.59
N GLN A 53 -20.59 4.40 -15.16
CA GLN A 53 -20.26 4.99 -16.46
C GLN A 53 -19.38 4.08 -17.30
N ASN A 54 -19.51 4.19 -18.63
CA ASN A 54 -18.70 3.42 -19.59
C ASN A 54 -17.19 3.58 -19.34
N TYR A 55 -16.76 4.78 -18.90
CA TYR A 55 -15.38 5.06 -18.54
C TYR A 55 -14.80 4.03 -17.57
N PHE A 56 -15.57 3.65 -16.55
CA PHE A 56 -15.15 2.70 -15.53
C PHE A 56 -15.45 1.25 -15.90
N ASP A 57 -16.32 0.99 -16.87
CA ASP A 57 -16.65 -0.38 -17.28
C ASP A 57 -15.45 -1.06 -17.92
N TRP A 58 -14.79 -0.42 -18.89
CA TRP A 58 -13.61 -1.01 -19.53
C TRP A 58 -12.40 -1.07 -18.58
N GLN A 59 -12.30 -0.15 -17.62
CA GLN A 59 -11.31 -0.18 -16.55
C GLN A 59 -11.55 -1.36 -15.60
N THR A 60 -12.81 -1.58 -15.20
CA THR A 60 -13.24 -2.72 -14.37
C THR A 60 -12.86 -4.04 -15.05
N VAL A 61 -13.15 -4.18 -16.34
CA VAL A 61 -12.77 -5.37 -17.12
C VAL A 61 -11.26 -5.60 -17.12
N GLY A 62 -10.49 -4.53 -17.32
CA GLY A 62 -9.03 -4.56 -17.24
C GLY A 62 -8.50 -5.02 -15.89
N LEU A 63 -8.99 -4.40 -14.82
CA LEU A 63 -8.61 -4.73 -13.45
C LEU A 63 -8.98 -6.17 -13.11
N MET A 64 -10.20 -6.63 -13.40
CA MET A 64 -10.66 -7.99 -13.12
C MET A 64 -9.89 -9.05 -13.93
N ASN A 65 -9.55 -8.77 -15.19
CA ASN A 65 -8.68 -9.67 -15.96
C ASN A 65 -7.30 -9.79 -15.30
N SER A 66 -6.69 -8.65 -14.95
CA SER A 66 -5.37 -8.64 -14.32
C SER A 66 -5.36 -9.28 -12.93
N TYR A 67 -6.43 -9.10 -12.15
CA TYR A 67 -6.65 -9.73 -10.85
C TYR A 67 -6.59 -11.25 -10.94
N ASN A 68 -7.36 -11.81 -11.88
CA ASN A 68 -7.39 -13.26 -12.12
C ASN A 68 -6.04 -13.78 -12.61
N LYS A 69 -5.40 -13.06 -13.54
CA LYS A 69 -4.09 -13.46 -14.09
C LYS A 69 -2.98 -13.41 -13.06
N ALA A 70 -2.98 -12.40 -12.20
CA ALA A 70 -2.01 -12.24 -11.12
C ALA A 70 -2.19 -13.26 -9.99
N GLN A 71 -3.32 -13.98 -9.96
CA GLN A 71 -3.69 -14.88 -8.86
C GLN A 71 -3.76 -14.14 -7.52
N GLN A 72 -4.36 -12.94 -7.54
CA GLN A 72 -4.54 -12.14 -6.33
C GLN A 72 -5.40 -12.92 -5.31
N PRO A 73 -4.92 -13.12 -4.07
CA PRO A 73 -5.67 -13.87 -3.07
C PRO A 73 -6.83 -13.06 -2.48
N GLY A 74 -7.81 -13.79 -1.94
CA GLY A 74 -8.99 -13.23 -1.29
C GLY A 74 -10.12 -12.87 -2.26
N PRO A 75 -11.23 -12.33 -1.76
CA PRO A 75 -12.27 -11.67 -2.56
C PRO A 75 -11.85 -10.26 -3.04
N ILE A 76 -12.49 -9.82 -4.12
CA ILE A 76 -12.46 -8.45 -4.62
C ILE A 76 -13.88 -7.88 -4.70
N THR A 77 -14.09 -6.67 -4.21
CA THR A 77 -15.40 -5.98 -4.26
C THR A 77 -15.26 -4.61 -4.91
N ARG A 78 -16.10 -4.38 -5.92
CA ARG A 78 -16.30 -3.10 -6.59
C ARG A 78 -17.28 -2.24 -5.82
N LEU A 79 -16.83 -1.11 -5.31
CA LEU A 79 -17.67 -0.09 -4.68
C LEU A 79 -18.25 0.80 -5.79
N LEU A 80 -19.49 0.51 -6.19
CA LEU A 80 -20.12 1.14 -7.35
C LEU A 80 -21.03 2.28 -6.90
N SER A 81 -20.60 3.51 -7.20
CA SER A 81 -21.32 4.74 -6.87
C SER A 81 -22.21 5.17 -8.04
N CYS A 82 -23.51 5.22 -7.83
CA CYS A 82 -24.47 5.60 -8.87
C CYS A 82 -25.52 6.54 -8.31
N THR A 83 -25.95 7.49 -9.11
CA THR A 83 -27.24 8.15 -8.91
C THR A 83 -28.38 7.18 -9.19
N ASP A 84 -29.57 7.47 -8.68
CA ASP A 84 -30.76 6.64 -8.93
C ASP A 84 -31.09 6.54 -10.43
N ASP A 85 -30.87 7.64 -11.18
CA ASP A 85 -31.09 7.68 -12.63
C ASP A 85 -30.09 6.81 -13.40
N GLU A 86 -28.79 6.92 -13.07
CA GLU A 86 -27.75 6.11 -13.70
C GLU A 86 -27.98 4.62 -13.43
N LYS A 87 -28.33 4.26 -12.18
CA LYS A 87 -28.53 2.87 -11.76
C LYS A 87 -29.58 2.14 -12.59
N ASN A 88 -30.66 2.81 -12.97
CA ASN A 88 -31.76 2.20 -13.73
C ASN A 88 -31.36 1.86 -15.17
N LEU A 89 -30.36 2.54 -15.73
CA LEU A 89 -29.89 2.36 -17.10
C LEU A 89 -28.54 1.63 -17.17
N TYR A 90 -27.91 1.38 -16.03
CA TYR A 90 -26.58 0.81 -15.95
C TYR A 90 -26.57 -0.67 -16.33
N ARG A 91 -25.70 -1.04 -17.27
CA ARG A 91 -25.61 -2.39 -17.84
C ARG A 91 -24.49 -3.23 -17.23
N GLY A 92 -23.51 -2.60 -16.58
CA GLY A 92 -22.26 -3.23 -16.16
C GLY A 92 -22.30 -3.86 -14.77
N MET A 93 -23.48 -4.21 -14.23
CA MET A 93 -23.61 -4.72 -12.86
C MET A 93 -22.85 -6.03 -12.62
N ASP A 94 -22.67 -6.84 -13.66
CA ASP A 94 -22.05 -8.16 -13.66
C ASP A 94 -20.54 -8.15 -13.97
N LEU A 95 -19.94 -6.97 -14.24
CA LEU A 95 -18.51 -6.86 -14.58
C LEU A 95 -17.57 -7.25 -13.43
N ALA A 96 -18.03 -7.17 -12.18
CA ALA A 96 -17.28 -7.56 -10.98
C ALA A 96 -18.24 -7.83 -9.81
N PRO A 97 -17.83 -8.57 -8.76
CA PRO A 97 -18.57 -8.60 -7.49
C PRO A 97 -18.77 -7.17 -6.98
N THR A 98 -20.01 -6.75 -6.82
CA THR A 98 -20.36 -5.33 -6.69
C THR A 98 -21.12 -5.06 -5.41
N PHE A 99 -20.67 -4.04 -4.68
CA PHE A 99 -21.39 -3.45 -3.56
C PHE A 99 -21.82 -2.04 -3.95
N LEU A 100 -23.14 -1.82 -4.02
CA LEU A 100 -23.71 -0.51 -4.36
C LEU A 100 -23.50 0.45 -3.19
N VAL A 101 -23.00 1.64 -3.49
CA VAL A 101 -22.83 2.72 -2.52
C VAL A 101 -23.56 3.98 -3.01
N PRO A 102 -24.10 4.82 -2.11
CA PRO A 102 -24.70 6.09 -2.51
C PRO A 102 -23.68 6.98 -3.21
N SER A 103 -24.07 7.58 -4.34
CA SER A 103 -23.23 8.61 -4.97
C SER A 103 -23.18 9.88 -4.12
N MET A 104 -21.97 10.34 -3.88
CA MET A 104 -21.63 11.63 -3.30
C MET A 104 -21.00 12.56 -4.36
N SER A 105 -21.02 12.19 -5.65
CA SER A 105 -20.44 13.00 -6.74
C SER A 105 -21.00 14.42 -6.74
N ARG A 106 -22.27 14.58 -6.34
CA ARG A 106 -22.84 15.89 -6.02
C ARG A 106 -23.05 15.98 -4.51
N HIS A 107 -22.29 16.85 -3.87
CA HIS A 107 -22.29 16.96 -2.41
C HIS A 107 -23.67 17.38 -1.90
N PRO A 108 -24.28 16.65 -0.94
CA PRO A 108 -25.69 16.83 -0.58
C PRO A 108 -25.99 18.17 0.09
N ARG A 109 -24.99 18.82 0.70
CA ARG A 109 -25.19 20.12 1.39
C ARG A 109 -24.80 21.32 0.53
N THR A 110 -23.66 21.23 -0.15
CA THR A 110 -23.08 22.37 -0.89
C THR A 110 -23.47 22.38 -2.37
N GLY A 111 -23.93 21.23 -2.89
CA GLY A 111 -24.21 21.04 -4.32
C GLY A 111 -22.96 21.02 -5.20
N ASP A 112 -21.75 21.04 -4.60
CA ASP A 112 -20.48 20.93 -5.32
C ASP A 112 -20.42 19.60 -6.07
N TRP A 113 -19.93 19.64 -7.31
CA TRP A 113 -19.71 18.44 -8.09
C TRP A 113 -18.25 18.02 -8.00
N TYR A 114 -18.01 16.90 -7.31
CA TYR A 114 -16.68 16.33 -7.07
C TYR A 114 -16.75 14.80 -6.97
N PRO A 115 -16.69 14.08 -8.11
CA PRO A 115 -16.82 12.62 -8.14
C PRO A 115 -15.83 11.83 -7.28
N ALA A 116 -14.59 12.32 -7.14
CA ALA A 116 -13.55 11.58 -6.43
C ALA A 116 -13.87 11.35 -4.93
N ILE A 117 -14.76 12.14 -4.31
CA ILE A 117 -15.24 11.92 -2.94
C ILE A 117 -15.96 10.57 -2.76
N ASN A 118 -16.44 9.96 -3.85
CA ASN A 118 -17.07 8.65 -3.80
C ASN A 118 -16.15 7.57 -3.24
N LYS A 119 -14.84 7.69 -3.43
CA LYS A 119 -13.89 6.69 -2.92
C LYS A 119 -13.89 6.60 -1.39
N PRO A 120 -13.64 7.68 -0.62
CA PRO A 120 -13.76 7.64 0.83
C PRO A 120 -15.20 7.37 1.30
N ALA A 121 -16.21 7.97 0.65
CA ALA A 121 -17.61 7.76 1.02
C ALA A 121 -18.05 6.30 0.86
N GLY A 122 -17.66 5.65 -0.24
CA GLY A 122 -17.94 4.25 -0.53
C GLY A 122 -17.27 3.31 0.46
N ILE A 123 -16.03 3.60 0.87
CA ILE A 123 -15.33 2.81 1.89
C ILE A 123 -16.02 2.93 3.25
N VAL A 124 -16.39 4.15 3.68
CA VAL A 124 -17.18 4.35 4.91
C VAL A 124 -18.50 3.57 4.84
N HIS A 125 -19.18 3.59 3.68
CA HIS A 125 -20.42 2.87 3.48
C HIS A 125 -20.22 1.34 3.55
N TRP A 126 -19.17 0.81 2.91
CA TRP A 126 -18.83 -0.62 2.92
C TRP A 126 -18.51 -1.11 4.34
N LEU A 127 -17.66 -0.39 5.08
CA LEU A 127 -17.33 -0.74 6.47
C LEU A 127 -18.55 -0.78 7.40
N LYS A 128 -19.59 0.01 7.11
CA LYS A 128 -20.78 0.12 7.94
C LYS A 128 -21.85 -0.91 7.60
N HIS A 129 -21.96 -1.33 6.33
CA HIS A 129 -23.12 -2.09 5.85
C HIS A 129 -22.76 -3.41 5.16
N SER A 130 -21.49 -3.69 4.88
CA SER A 130 -21.08 -4.96 4.28
C SER A 130 -20.73 -5.99 5.35
N GLU A 131 -21.37 -7.15 5.29
CA GLU A 131 -21.02 -8.32 6.13
C GLU A 131 -19.61 -8.83 5.85
N GLU A 132 -19.09 -8.63 4.64
CA GLU A 132 -17.72 -9.02 4.30
C GLU A 132 -16.70 -8.25 5.16
N SER A 133 -16.98 -6.98 5.45
CA SER A 133 -16.08 -6.12 6.24
C SER A 133 -15.88 -6.58 7.69
N HIS A 134 -16.75 -7.46 8.20
CA HIS A 134 -16.62 -8.07 9.52
C HIS A 134 -15.66 -9.27 9.55
N ASN A 135 -15.38 -9.86 8.39
CA ASN A 135 -14.64 -11.12 8.25
C ASN A 135 -13.31 -10.95 7.48
N VAL A 136 -12.70 -9.78 7.59
CA VAL A 136 -11.46 -9.40 6.89
C VAL A 136 -10.45 -8.89 7.90
N ASP A 137 -9.18 -9.20 7.70
CA ASP A 137 -8.08 -8.71 8.55
C ASP A 137 -7.24 -7.65 7.82
N TRP A 138 -7.09 -7.79 6.50
CA TRP A 138 -6.30 -6.90 5.66
C TRP A 138 -7.06 -6.45 4.44
N VAL A 139 -6.96 -5.16 4.12
CA VAL A 139 -7.61 -4.56 2.96
C VAL A 139 -6.56 -4.00 2.01
N VAL A 140 -6.71 -4.33 0.73
CA VAL A 140 -5.96 -3.74 -0.38
C VAL A 140 -6.92 -2.84 -1.15
N ILE A 141 -6.65 -1.54 -1.21
CA ILE A 141 -7.45 -0.58 -1.97
C ILE A 141 -6.65 -0.18 -3.22
N LEU A 142 -7.28 -0.36 -4.39
CA LEU A 142 -6.72 -0.07 -5.71
C LEU A 142 -7.56 0.98 -6.46
N ASP A 143 -6.94 1.61 -7.45
CA ASP A 143 -7.64 2.44 -8.43
C ASP A 143 -8.10 1.58 -9.62
N ALA A 144 -9.22 1.96 -10.27
CA ALA A 144 -9.77 1.20 -11.39
C ALA A 144 -8.85 1.20 -12.63
N ASP A 145 -8.00 2.23 -12.77
CA ASP A 145 -7.05 2.38 -13.87
C ASP A 145 -5.71 1.71 -13.61
N GLN A 146 -5.74 0.51 -13.00
CA GLN A 146 -4.55 -0.25 -12.66
C GLN A 146 -4.55 -1.66 -13.28
N ILE A 147 -3.35 -2.17 -13.59
CA ILE A 147 -3.10 -3.55 -14.01
C ILE A 147 -2.27 -4.24 -12.94
N ILE A 148 -2.84 -5.26 -12.31
CA ILE A 148 -2.14 -6.12 -11.35
C ILE A 148 -1.25 -7.07 -12.14
N ARG A 149 0.07 -6.92 -11.99
CA ARG A 149 1.06 -7.81 -12.62
C ARG A 149 1.45 -8.97 -11.72
N GLY A 150 1.21 -8.87 -10.41
CA GLY A 150 1.58 -9.87 -9.41
C GLY A 150 0.77 -9.75 -8.12
N PRO A 151 0.74 -10.79 -7.27
CA PRO A 151 0.01 -10.75 -6.00
C PRO A 151 0.47 -9.59 -5.10
N ILE A 152 -0.51 -8.91 -4.50
CA ILE A 152 -0.36 -7.81 -3.54
C ILE A 152 -0.78 -8.38 -2.18
N ILE A 153 0.21 -8.88 -1.43
CA ILE A 153 0.00 -9.53 -0.13
C ILE A 153 0.50 -8.59 0.97
N PRO A 154 -0.39 -7.98 1.80
CA PRO A 154 -0.02 -6.88 2.69
C PRO A 154 1.16 -7.16 3.62
N TRP A 155 1.20 -8.33 4.29
CA TRP A 155 2.31 -8.67 5.20
C TRP A 155 3.60 -9.02 4.46
N GLU A 156 3.55 -9.53 3.23
CA GLU A 156 4.76 -9.73 2.40
C GLU A 156 5.34 -8.40 1.91
N LEU A 157 4.48 -7.40 1.71
CA LEU A 157 4.90 -6.01 1.49
C LEU A 157 5.42 -5.34 2.78
N GLY A 158 5.30 -6.01 3.92
CA GLY A 158 5.72 -5.52 5.23
C GLY A 158 4.68 -4.64 5.92
N ALA A 159 3.42 -4.62 5.50
CA ALA A 159 2.38 -3.89 6.22
C ALA A 159 2.19 -4.45 7.65
N GLU A 160 2.01 -3.57 8.62
CA GLU A 160 1.73 -3.88 10.02
C GLU A 160 0.54 -3.02 10.46
N LYS A 161 -0.18 -3.45 11.50
CA LYS A 161 -1.21 -2.60 12.12
C LYS A 161 -0.58 -1.29 12.62
N GLY A 162 -1.19 -0.16 12.27
CA GLY A 162 -0.66 1.19 12.49
C GLY A 162 0.40 1.65 11.47
N ARG A 163 0.93 0.73 10.64
CA ARG A 163 1.97 1.00 9.64
C ARG A 163 1.61 0.38 8.28
N PRO A 164 0.61 0.97 7.60
CA PRO A 164 0.17 0.52 6.28
C PRO A 164 1.30 0.63 5.24
N VAL A 165 1.24 -0.14 4.16
CA VAL A 165 2.09 0.03 2.98
C VAL A 165 1.34 0.80 1.92
N ALA A 166 2.00 1.74 1.27
CA ALA A 166 1.43 2.46 0.14
C ALA A 166 2.46 2.84 -0.92
N ALA A 167 1.97 3.06 -2.16
CA ALA A 167 2.80 3.61 -3.22
C ALA A 167 3.03 5.12 -3.04
N TYR A 168 4.16 5.62 -3.55
CA TYR A 168 4.57 7.02 -3.41
C TYR A 168 3.88 7.95 -4.42
N TYR A 169 3.21 9.00 -3.94
CA TYR A 169 2.60 10.07 -4.76
C TYR A 169 3.32 11.40 -4.56
N GLY A 170 4.47 11.56 -5.23
CA GLY A 170 5.35 12.71 -5.02
C GLY A 170 4.77 14.08 -5.38
N TYR A 171 3.72 14.12 -6.18
CA TYR A 171 3.02 15.35 -6.58
C TYR A 171 2.15 15.94 -5.46
N LEU A 172 1.93 15.22 -4.34
CA LEU A 172 1.25 15.75 -3.15
C LEU A 172 2.15 16.72 -2.36
N VAL A 173 2.56 17.83 -2.99
CA VAL A 173 3.47 18.82 -2.41
C VAL A 173 2.91 19.50 -1.16
N GLY A 174 1.58 19.53 -1.01
CA GLY A 174 0.83 20.07 0.12
C GLY A 174 1.16 19.45 1.47
N CYS A 175 1.65 18.21 1.50
CA CYS A 175 2.15 17.59 2.73
C CYS A 175 3.34 18.34 3.35
N ASN A 176 4.08 19.12 2.56
CA ASN A 176 5.31 19.79 3.00
C ASN A 176 5.17 21.32 3.09
N ASN A 177 3.94 21.86 3.02
CA ASN A 177 3.74 23.31 2.98
C ASN A 177 2.56 23.75 3.87
N LEU A 178 2.04 24.96 3.63
CA LEU A 178 0.94 25.56 4.38
C LEU A 178 -0.31 24.65 4.41
N LEU A 179 -0.60 23.90 3.34
CA LEU A 179 -1.81 23.10 3.22
C LEU A 179 -1.92 22.06 4.36
N ALA A 180 -0.83 21.36 4.68
CA ALA A 180 -0.79 20.44 5.82
C ALA A 180 -1.05 21.14 7.16
N LYS A 181 -0.52 22.36 7.35
CA LYS A 181 -0.71 23.12 8.60
C LYS A 181 -2.15 23.61 8.77
N LEU A 182 -2.87 23.84 7.67
CA LEU A 182 -4.27 24.24 7.69
C LEU A 182 -5.17 23.05 8.00
N HIS A 183 -4.88 21.89 7.41
CA HIS A 183 -5.82 20.77 7.39
C HIS A 183 -5.46 19.58 8.29
N THR A 184 -4.34 19.62 9.01
CA THR A 184 -4.05 18.65 10.06
C THR A 184 -3.34 19.26 11.26
N LYS A 185 -3.60 18.69 12.44
CA LYS A 185 -2.85 18.95 13.68
C LYS A 185 -1.47 18.29 13.69
N HIS A 186 -1.23 17.37 12.76
CA HIS A 186 -0.02 16.56 12.67
C HIS A 186 0.65 16.69 11.29
N PRO A 187 1.03 17.91 10.85
CA PRO A 187 1.63 18.11 9.53
C PRO A 187 2.93 17.30 9.34
N GLU A 188 3.65 17.00 10.42
CA GLU A 188 4.85 16.15 10.41
C GLU A 188 4.57 14.68 10.02
N ARG A 189 3.31 14.26 10.08
CA ARG A 189 2.86 12.89 9.75
C ARG A 189 2.23 12.77 8.36
N CYS A 190 2.17 13.85 7.57
CA CYS A 190 1.60 13.78 6.23
C CYS A 190 2.50 12.97 5.29
N ASP A 191 2.06 11.76 4.96
CA ASP A 191 2.73 10.90 3.99
C ASP A 191 2.20 11.18 2.58
N LYS A 192 3.11 11.30 1.60
CA LYS A 192 2.77 11.49 0.18
C LYS A 192 2.47 10.16 -0.48
N VAL A 193 1.25 9.66 -0.32
CA VAL A 193 0.88 8.28 -0.70
C VAL A 193 -0.43 8.21 -1.46
N GLY A 194 -0.59 7.14 -2.24
CA GLY A 194 -1.84 6.80 -2.93
C GLY A 194 -1.66 5.71 -3.98
N GLY A 195 -2.71 5.40 -4.73
CA GLY A 195 -2.72 4.40 -5.80
C GLY A 195 -2.82 2.97 -5.30
N LEU A 196 -1.84 2.51 -4.54
CA LEU A 196 -1.87 1.25 -3.81
C LEU A 196 -1.91 1.56 -2.31
N LEU A 197 -2.92 1.06 -1.61
CA LEU A 197 -3.03 1.17 -0.15
C LEU A 197 -3.28 -0.23 0.43
N ALA A 198 -2.37 -0.72 1.26
CA ALA A 198 -2.47 -2.03 1.92
C ALA A 198 -2.38 -1.85 3.44
N MET A 199 -3.44 -2.18 4.17
CA MET A 199 -3.55 -1.88 5.59
C MET A 199 -4.39 -2.89 6.37
N HIS A 200 -4.23 -2.90 7.69
CA HIS A 200 -5.07 -3.70 8.57
C HIS A 200 -6.49 -3.11 8.65
N ILE A 201 -7.52 -3.95 8.80
CA ILE A 201 -8.93 -3.52 8.83
C ILE A 201 -9.21 -2.48 9.93
N ASP A 202 -8.56 -2.61 11.09
CA ASP A 202 -8.73 -1.66 12.20
C ASP A 202 -8.17 -0.27 11.87
N ASP A 203 -7.07 -0.21 11.10
CA ASP A 203 -6.51 1.05 10.62
C ASP A 203 -7.48 1.71 9.64
N LEU A 204 -8.07 0.91 8.74
CA LEU A 204 -9.08 1.40 7.80
C LEU A 204 -10.34 1.91 8.51
N ARG A 205 -10.79 1.23 9.59
CA ARG A 205 -11.94 1.67 10.40
C ARG A 205 -11.70 3.01 11.09
N ALA A 206 -10.49 3.25 11.59
CA ALA A 206 -10.12 4.54 12.15
C ALA A 206 -10.01 5.62 11.05
N LEU A 207 -9.36 5.28 9.94
CA LEU A 207 -9.04 6.19 8.85
C LEU A 207 -10.26 6.63 8.04
N ALA A 208 -11.15 5.72 7.65
CA ALA A 208 -12.17 5.99 6.63
C ALA A 208 -13.08 7.20 6.96
N PRO A 209 -13.60 7.36 8.19
CA PRO A 209 -14.37 8.56 8.55
C PRO A 209 -13.54 9.85 8.47
N MET A 210 -12.27 9.79 8.88
CA MET A 210 -11.36 10.93 8.81
C MET A 210 -10.97 11.28 7.38
N TRP A 211 -10.78 10.27 6.52
CA TRP A 211 -10.52 10.46 5.10
C TRP A 211 -11.68 11.22 4.43
N LEU A 212 -12.92 10.79 4.66
CA LEU A 212 -14.09 11.49 4.13
C LEU A 212 -14.17 12.94 4.64
N SER A 213 -14.08 13.12 5.96
CA SER A 213 -14.16 14.46 6.57
C SER A 213 -13.06 15.40 6.09
N LYS A 214 -11.81 14.92 6.00
CA LYS A 214 -10.68 15.72 5.51
C LYS A 214 -10.76 15.99 4.01
N THR A 215 -11.37 15.09 3.24
CA THR A 215 -11.66 15.35 1.83
C THR A 215 -12.62 16.52 1.67
N GLU A 216 -13.71 16.54 2.45
CA GLU A 216 -14.66 17.66 2.47
C GLU A 216 -13.96 18.97 2.88
N GLU A 217 -13.16 18.94 3.94
CA GLU A 217 -12.43 20.11 4.44
C GLU A 217 -11.49 20.74 3.38
N VAL A 218 -10.66 19.91 2.73
CA VAL A 218 -9.74 20.38 1.67
C VAL A 218 -10.51 20.82 0.42
N ARG A 219 -11.63 20.16 0.11
CA ARG A 219 -12.46 20.50 -1.05
C ARG A 219 -13.20 21.83 -0.83
N GLU A 220 -13.63 22.13 0.38
CA GLU A 220 -14.30 23.41 0.68
C GLU A 220 -13.31 24.60 0.69
N ASP A 221 -12.02 24.34 0.95
CA ASP A 221 -10.97 25.35 0.92
C ASP A 221 -10.49 25.73 -0.50
N ARG A 222 -11.42 26.29 -1.27
CA ARG A 222 -11.18 26.74 -2.65
C ARG A 222 -10.09 27.81 -2.78
N ALA A 223 -9.80 28.54 -1.71
CA ALA A 223 -8.78 29.57 -1.69
C ALA A 223 -7.36 29.00 -1.84
N HIS A 224 -7.16 27.72 -1.47
CA HIS A 224 -5.84 27.08 -1.45
C HIS A 224 -5.68 25.97 -2.49
N TRP A 225 -6.53 25.91 -3.52
CA TRP A 225 -6.42 24.95 -4.62
C TRP A 225 -5.26 25.22 -5.58
N THR A 226 -4.53 26.33 -5.41
CA THR A 226 -3.48 26.75 -6.35
C THR A 226 -2.39 25.69 -6.52
N THR A 227 -1.88 25.57 -7.75
CA THR A 227 -0.95 24.51 -8.17
C THR A 227 0.33 24.46 -7.32
N ASN A 228 0.80 25.60 -6.82
CA ASN A 228 1.98 25.69 -5.95
C ASN A 228 1.74 25.14 -4.53
N LEU A 229 0.48 25.13 -4.06
CA LEU A 229 0.11 24.60 -2.76
C LEU A 229 -0.24 23.11 -2.85
N THR A 230 -1.03 22.73 -3.85
CA THR A 230 -1.58 21.38 -3.96
C THR A 230 -0.80 20.47 -4.90
N GLY A 231 -0.06 21.00 -5.87
CA GLY A 231 0.46 20.17 -6.97
C GLY A 231 -0.63 19.64 -7.91
N ASP A 232 -1.88 20.09 -7.74
CA ASP A 232 -2.95 19.90 -8.73
C ASP A 232 -2.59 20.70 -9.97
N ILE A 233 -2.29 20.02 -11.07
CA ILE A 233 -1.88 20.67 -12.33
C ILE A 233 -2.96 21.57 -12.92
N TYR A 234 -4.23 21.37 -12.54
CA TYR A 234 -5.35 22.17 -12.99
C TYR A 234 -5.74 23.28 -12.01
N GLY A 235 -5.29 23.19 -10.75
CA GLY A 235 -5.65 24.13 -9.69
C GLY A 235 -7.17 24.17 -9.39
N GLN A 236 -7.86 23.04 -9.56
CA GLN A 236 -9.32 22.92 -9.43
C GLN A 236 -9.73 22.05 -8.24
N GLY A 237 -8.78 21.70 -7.37
CA GLY A 237 -9.01 20.85 -6.21
C GLY A 237 -9.36 19.42 -6.59
N TRP A 238 -8.89 18.91 -7.74
CA TRP A 238 -9.25 17.57 -8.23
C TRP A 238 -8.68 16.46 -7.33
N ILE A 239 -7.49 16.70 -6.77
CA ILE A 239 -6.79 15.76 -5.88
C ILE A 239 -7.10 15.98 -4.39
N SER A 240 -8.19 16.68 -4.05
CA SER A 240 -8.59 16.94 -2.66
C SER A 240 -8.76 15.66 -1.84
N GLU A 241 -9.27 14.60 -2.46
CA GLU A 241 -9.45 13.29 -1.85
C GLU A 241 -8.12 12.61 -1.46
N MET A 242 -7.07 12.80 -2.25
CA MET A 242 -5.73 12.27 -1.95
C MET A 242 -5.10 12.99 -0.75
N TYR A 243 -5.34 14.30 -0.64
CA TYR A 243 -4.99 15.07 0.55
C TYR A 243 -5.84 14.69 1.76
N GLY A 244 -7.14 14.47 1.55
CA GLY A 244 -8.05 13.96 2.57
C GLY A 244 -7.56 12.64 3.16
N TYR A 245 -7.05 11.73 2.34
CA TYR A 245 -6.41 10.49 2.79
C TYR A 245 -5.20 10.78 3.67
N SER A 246 -4.25 11.56 3.14
CA SER A 246 -2.96 11.80 3.79
C SER A 246 -3.11 12.54 5.12
N PHE A 247 -3.99 13.54 5.18
CA PHE A 247 -4.32 14.27 6.41
C PHE A 247 -5.16 13.42 7.36
N GLY A 248 -6.13 12.65 6.86
CA GLY A 248 -6.91 11.71 7.68
C GLY A 248 -6.02 10.67 8.36
N ALA A 249 -5.05 10.12 7.64
CA ALA A 249 -4.06 9.18 8.17
C ALA A 249 -3.16 9.81 9.24
N ALA A 250 -2.75 11.06 9.05
CA ALA A 250 -1.99 11.81 10.04
C ALA A 250 -2.79 12.01 11.35
N GLU A 251 -4.08 12.34 11.26
CA GLU A 251 -4.97 12.52 12.42
C GLU A 251 -5.16 11.24 13.23
N VAL A 252 -5.27 10.09 12.57
CA VAL A 252 -5.42 8.78 13.25
C VAL A 252 -4.08 8.14 13.64
N GLY A 253 -2.97 8.83 13.38
CA GLY A 253 -1.63 8.42 13.79
C GLY A 253 -1.00 7.32 12.95
N LEU A 254 -1.48 7.09 11.72
CA LEU A 254 -0.88 6.12 10.80
C LEU A 254 0.42 6.66 10.21
N ARG A 255 1.42 5.77 10.06
CA ARG A 255 2.68 6.09 9.39
C ARG A 255 3.03 5.03 8.37
N HIS A 256 3.00 5.42 7.09
CA HIS A 256 3.13 4.48 5.99
C HIS A 256 4.57 3.97 5.83
N LYS A 257 4.69 2.70 5.45
CA LYS A 257 5.87 2.15 4.78
C LYS A 257 5.72 2.45 3.29
N ILE A 258 6.40 3.49 2.83
CA ILE A 258 6.25 4.02 1.47
C ILE A 258 7.19 3.28 0.52
N ASN A 259 6.66 2.79 -0.60
CA ASN A 259 7.43 2.09 -1.61
C ASN A 259 7.21 2.71 -2.99
N ASP A 260 8.29 3.06 -3.69
CA ASP A 260 8.26 3.66 -5.03
C ASP A 260 8.63 2.67 -6.16
N ASN A 261 8.74 1.39 -5.81
CA ASN A 261 9.11 0.28 -6.68
C ASN A 261 7.94 -0.68 -6.96
N LEU A 262 6.87 -0.68 -6.14
CA LEU A 262 5.71 -1.55 -6.32
C LEU A 262 4.85 -1.18 -7.53
N MET A 263 4.65 0.11 -7.74
CA MET A 263 3.76 0.66 -8.76
C MET A 263 4.51 1.58 -9.70
N ILE A 264 4.22 1.48 -11.00
CA ILE A 264 4.80 2.34 -12.03
C ILE A 264 3.75 2.80 -13.03
N TYR A 265 3.92 4.01 -13.56
CA TYR A 265 3.13 4.50 -14.68
C TYR A 265 3.71 3.96 -16.01
N PRO A 266 2.89 3.38 -16.90
CA PRO A 266 3.29 3.20 -18.29
C PRO A 266 3.83 4.51 -18.88
N GLY A 267 4.88 4.42 -19.69
CA GLY A 267 5.69 5.55 -20.15
C GLY A 267 6.95 5.78 -19.32
N TYR A 268 7.01 5.27 -18.07
CA TYR A 268 8.19 5.41 -17.22
C TYR A 268 9.12 4.20 -17.35
N ILE A 269 10.41 4.44 -17.09
CA ILE A 269 11.44 3.41 -17.12
C ILE A 269 11.61 2.85 -15.70
N PRO A 270 11.46 1.53 -15.49
CA PRO A 270 11.64 0.93 -14.18
C PRO A 270 13.10 1.01 -13.77
N ARG A 271 13.37 1.12 -12.46
CA ARG A 271 14.73 1.06 -11.94
C ARG A 271 15.38 -0.29 -12.28
N THR A 272 16.69 -0.28 -12.45
CA THR A 272 17.46 -1.50 -12.69
C THR A 272 17.24 -2.50 -11.55
N GLY A 273 16.89 -3.75 -11.87
CA GLY A 273 16.65 -4.81 -10.88
C GLY A 273 15.28 -4.78 -10.17
N VAL A 274 14.51 -3.69 -10.31
CA VAL A 274 13.14 -3.59 -9.78
C VAL A 274 12.16 -4.18 -10.78
N GLU A 275 11.27 -5.06 -10.32
CA GLU A 275 10.14 -5.56 -11.09
C GLU A 275 8.84 -5.07 -10.43
N PRO A 276 8.17 -4.03 -10.99
CA PRO A 276 6.93 -3.52 -10.45
C PRO A 276 5.81 -4.56 -10.56
N ILE A 277 4.98 -4.67 -9.53
CA ILE A 277 3.84 -5.61 -9.49
C ILE A 277 2.51 -4.95 -9.85
N LEU A 278 2.49 -3.63 -10.05
CA LEU A 278 1.29 -2.86 -10.37
C LEU A 278 1.62 -1.80 -11.43
N LEU A 279 0.78 -1.69 -12.46
CA LEU A 279 0.80 -0.56 -13.39
C LEU A 279 -0.35 0.39 -13.06
N HIS A 280 -0.11 1.70 -13.14
CA HIS A 280 -1.15 2.72 -13.05
C HIS A 280 -1.21 3.50 -14.36
N TYR A 281 -2.20 3.26 -15.23
CA TYR A 281 -2.29 3.89 -16.55
C TYR A 281 -3.05 5.23 -16.54
N GLY A 282 -2.83 6.02 -15.49
CA GLY A 282 -3.48 7.33 -15.31
C GLY A 282 -2.99 8.44 -16.24
N LEU A 283 -1.84 8.26 -16.90
CA LEU A 283 -1.19 9.26 -17.76
C LEU A 283 -1.07 8.76 -19.21
N PRO A 284 -1.02 9.67 -20.20
CA PRO A 284 -0.72 9.31 -21.58
C PRO A 284 0.68 8.69 -21.73
N PHE A 285 0.82 7.70 -22.61
CA PHE A 285 2.11 7.08 -22.93
C PHE A 285 2.18 6.61 -24.39
N SER A 286 3.42 6.38 -24.87
CA SER A 286 3.68 6.02 -26.27
C SER A 286 4.70 4.88 -26.42
N VAL A 287 4.62 4.18 -27.56
CA VAL A 287 5.57 3.17 -28.03
C VAL A 287 5.80 3.40 -29.52
N GLY A 288 6.89 4.09 -29.86
CA GLY A 288 7.12 4.56 -31.24
C GLY A 288 6.02 5.53 -31.68
N ASN A 289 5.34 5.23 -32.79
CA ASN A 289 4.24 6.03 -33.32
C ASN A 289 2.86 5.68 -32.74
N TRP A 290 2.79 4.65 -31.90
CA TRP A 290 1.56 4.27 -31.21
C TRP A 290 1.49 4.98 -29.85
N SER A 291 0.30 5.38 -29.43
CA SER A 291 0.06 6.03 -28.13
C SER A 291 -1.28 5.63 -27.55
N PHE A 292 -1.41 5.78 -26.23
CA PHE A 292 -2.66 5.59 -25.51
C PHE A 292 -2.84 6.66 -24.43
N SER A 293 -4.07 7.13 -24.28
CA SER A 293 -4.52 8.01 -23.21
C SER A 293 -5.91 7.54 -22.79
N LYS A 294 -6.09 7.25 -21.49
CA LYS A 294 -7.40 6.82 -20.98
C LYS A 294 -8.49 7.88 -21.18
N LEU A 295 -8.11 9.16 -21.17
CA LEU A 295 -9.06 10.28 -21.31
C LEU A 295 -9.69 10.32 -22.70
N ASP A 296 -9.00 9.80 -23.72
CA ASP A 296 -9.52 9.69 -25.09
C ASP A 296 -10.66 8.65 -25.19
N HIS A 297 -10.81 7.83 -24.14
CA HIS A 297 -11.78 6.74 -24.01
C HIS A 297 -12.78 6.98 -22.87
N HIS A 298 -13.04 8.25 -22.52
CA HIS A 298 -13.96 8.61 -21.43
C HIS A 298 -15.38 8.05 -21.64
N GLU A 299 -15.97 8.29 -22.82
CA GLU A 299 -17.34 7.87 -23.14
C GLU A 299 -17.40 6.49 -23.83
N ASP A 300 -16.30 5.74 -23.79
CA ASP A 300 -16.10 4.60 -24.66
C ASP A 300 -16.87 3.35 -24.19
N ASN A 301 -17.88 2.97 -24.94
CA ASN A 301 -18.73 1.80 -24.67
C ASN A 301 -18.12 0.47 -25.14
N ILE A 302 -16.78 0.39 -25.32
CA ILE A 302 -16.07 -0.75 -25.90
C ILE A 302 -16.42 -2.11 -25.30
N VAL A 303 -16.77 -2.17 -24.01
CA VAL A 303 -17.21 -3.41 -23.33
C VAL A 303 -18.44 -4.03 -23.98
N TYR A 304 -19.31 -3.20 -24.56
CA TYR A 304 -20.58 -3.60 -25.15
C TYR A 304 -20.59 -3.58 -26.69
N ASP A 305 -19.48 -3.19 -27.32
CA ASP A 305 -19.31 -3.17 -28.78
C ASP A 305 -18.51 -4.39 -29.24
N CYS A 306 -19.23 -5.46 -29.58
CA CYS A 306 -18.66 -6.78 -29.87
C CYS A 306 -17.53 -6.75 -30.91
N GLY A 307 -16.38 -7.32 -30.54
CA GLY A 307 -15.22 -7.47 -31.41
C GLY A 307 -14.32 -6.23 -31.52
N ARG A 308 -14.73 -5.10 -30.90
CA ARG A 308 -13.93 -3.89 -30.82
C ARG A 308 -12.90 -3.98 -29.69
N LEU A 309 -11.66 -3.61 -29.98
CA LEU A 309 -10.54 -3.55 -29.02
C LEU A 309 -9.86 -2.18 -29.11
N PHE A 310 -9.08 -1.80 -28.10
CA PHE A 310 -8.21 -0.64 -28.21
C PHE A 310 -7.17 -0.86 -29.33
N PRO A 311 -6.65 0.23 -29.95
CA PRO A 311 -5.68 0.12 -31.04
C PRO A 311 -4.52 -0.81 -30.70
N GLU A 312 -4.22 -1.76 -31.59
CA GLU A 312 -3.16 -2.75 -31.35
C GLU A 312 -1.80 -2.06 -31.14
N PRO A 313 -1.07 -2.34 -30.04
CA PRO A 313 0.26 -1.80 -29.83
C PRO A 313 1.31 -2.57 -30.65
N PRO A 314 2.54 -2.03 -30.83
CA PRO A 314 3.63 -2.74 -31.46
C PRO A 314 3.91 -4.11 -30.81
N TYR A 315 4.25 -5.11 -31.62
CA TYR A 315 4.51 -6.46 -31.15
C TYR A 315 5.87 -6.54 -30.44
N PRO A 316 6.10 -7.53 -29.55
CA PRO A 316 7.36 -7.64 -28.81
C PRO A 316 8.62 -7.68 -29.68
N ARG A 317 8.53 -8.21 -30.92
CA ARG A 317 9.66 -8.22 -31.87
C ARG A 317 9.99 -6.82 -32.39
N GLU A 318 8.98 -5.97 -32.60
CA GLU A 318 9.15 -4.59 -33.05
C GLU A 318 9.73 -3.73 -31.93
N VAL A 319 9.28 -3.92 -30.69
CA VAL A 319 9.89 -3.26 -29.51
C VAL A 319 11.37 -3.62 -29.35
N LYS A 320 11.75 -4.88 -29.58
CA LYS A 320 13.17 -5.31 -29.56
C LYS A 320 14.01 -4.67 -30.67
N ALA A 321 13.42 -4.45 -31.84
CA ALA A 321 14.10 -3.81 -32.96
C ALA A 321 14.19 -2.27 -32.78
N MET A 322 13.20 -1.68 -32.10
CA MET A 322 13.09 -0.24 -31.86
C MET A 322 14.04 0.27 -30.79
N GLU A 323 14.26 -0.49 -29.71
CA GLU A 323 15.06 -0.04 -28.56
C GLU A 323 16.15 -1.06 -28.18
N THR A 324 17.38 -0.58 -28.15
CA THR A 324 18.57 -1.38 -27.83
C THR A 324 18.93 -1.31 -26.36
N ASP A 325 18.62 -0.19 -25.68
CA ASP A 325 18.84 -0.02 -24.26
C ASP A 325 17.92 -0.98 -23.47
N PRO A 326 18.48 -1.86 -22.64
CA PRO A 326 17.68 -2.88 -21.97
C PRO A 326 16.67 -2.30 -20.98
N ASN A 327 16.96 -1.18 -20.32
CA ASN A 327 16.06 -0.56 -19.34
C ASN A 327 14.92 0.18 -20.02
N LYS A 328 15.21 0.99 -21.05
CA LYS A 328 14.17 1.63 -21.88
C LYS A 328 13.26 0.60 -22.53
N ARG A 329 13.84 -0.48 -23.06
CA ARG A 329 13.09 -1.59 -23.64
C ARG A 329 12.18 -2.29 -22.62
N ARG A 330 12.61 -2.45 -21.36
CA ARG A 330 11.74 -2.94 -20.28
C ARG A 330 10.54 -2.02 -20.05
N GLY A 331 10.74 -0.71 -20.06
CA GLY A 331 9.67 0.29 -20.02
C GLY A 331 8.67 0.10 -21.16
N LEU A 332 9.15 0.00 -22.42
CA LEU A 332 8.29 -0.23 -23.58
C LEU A 332 7.54 -1.58 -23.52
N PHE A 333 8.14 -2.62 -22.95
CA PHE A 333 7.44 -3.88 -22.73
C PHE A 333 6.28 -3.73 -21.74
N MET A 334 6.44 -2.99 -20.65
CA MET A 334 5.35 -2.72 -19.71
C MET A 334 4.24 -1.88 -20.36
N ASN A 335 4.59 -0.95 -21.24
CA ASN A 335 3.60 -0.15 -21.99
C ASN A 335 2.71 -1.04 -22.86
N ILE A 336 3.30 -1.96 -23.64
CA ILE A 336 2.51 -2.89 -24.47
C ILE A 336 1.82 -3.95 -23.62
N GLU A 337 2.41 -4.37 -22.49
CA GLU A 337 1.78 -5.29 -21.52
C GLU A 337 0.46 -4.71 -20.99
N CYS A 338 0.45 -3.42 -20.66
CA CYS A 338 -0.75 -2.71 -20.19
C CYS A 338 -1.93 -2.85 -21.16
N ILE A 339 -1.76 -2.41 -22.42
CA ILE A 339 -2.87 -2.44 -23.39
C ILE A 339 -3.21 -3.84 -23.85
N ASN A 340 -2.24 -4.73 -24.00
CA ASN A 340 -2.55 -6.11 -24.34
C ASN A 340 -3.35 -6.82 -23.24
N THR A 341 -3.11 -6.48 -21.96
CA THR A 341 -3.91 -7.00 -20.83
C THR A 341 -5.33 -6.43 -20.81
N LEU A 342 -5.50 -5.15 -21.13
CA LEU A 342 -6.83 -4.54 -21.32
C LEU A 342 -7.60 -5.21 -22.47
N ASN A 343 -6.96 -5.36 -23.63
CA ASN A 343 -7.58 -5.96 -24.81
C ASN A 343 -7.91 -7.44 -24.62
N GLU A 344 -7.07 -8.20 -23.92
CA GLU A 344 -7.40 -9.57 -23.51
C GLU A 344 -8.64 -9.59 -22.61
N GLY A 345 -8.71 -8.71 -21.61
CA GLY A 345 -9.89 -8.61 -20.73
C GLY A 345 -11.16 -8.28 -21.49
N ILE A 346 -11.11 -7.30 -22.40
CA ILE A 346 -12.26 -6.92 -23.25
C ILE A 346 -12.70 -8.09 -24.13
N LEU A 347 -11.75 -8.82 -24.73
CA LEU A 347 -12.05 -9.99 -25.54
C LEU A 347 -12.76 -11.09 -24.73
N LEU A 348 -12.30 -11.35 -23.51
CA LEU A 348 -12.94 -12.30 -22.59
C LEU A 348 -14.34 -11.82 -22.18
N GLN A 349 -14.49 -10.53 -21.89
CA GLN A 349 -15.79 -9.95 -21.52
C GLN A 349 -16.78 -10.00 -22.69
N HIS A 350 -16.34 -9.75 -23.93
CA HIS A 350 -17.17 -9.91 -25.12
C HIS A 350 -17.68 -11.35 -25.25
N ALA A 351 -16.82 -12.34 -25.01
CA ALA A 351 -17.24 -13.74 -25.00
C ALA A 351 -18.26 -14.03 -23.88
N ALA A 352 -18.06 -13.48 -22.68
CA ALA A 352 -19.02 -13.59 -21.56
C ALA A 352 -20.37 -12.95 -21.89
N ASN A 353 -20.36 -11.83 -22.61
CA ASN A 353 -21.56 -11.13 -23.09
C ASN A 353 -22.25 -11.84 -24.27
N GLY A 354 -21.75 -12.99 -24.73
CA GLY A 354 -22.33 -13.75 -25.83
C GLY A 354 -22.03 -13.19 -27.23
N CYS A 355 -21.01 -12.34 -27.36
CA CYS A 355 -20.59 -11.83 -28.67
C CYS A 355 -20.15 -12.98 -29.61
N PRO A 356 -20.39 -12.84 -30.93
CA PRO A 356 -19.84 -13.76 -31.91
C PRO A 356 -18.32 -13.87 -31.82
N LYS A 357 -17.78 -15.06 -32.07
CA LYS A 357 -16.31 -15.24 -32.14
C LYS A 357 -15.73 -14.26 -33.16
N PRO A 358 -14.72 -13.45 -32.78
CA PRO A 358 -14.15 -12.48 -33.69
C PRO A 358 -13.45 -13.19 -34.86
N LYS A 359 -13.42 -12.52 -36.01
CA LYS A 359 -12.65 -13.00 -37.17
C LYS A 359 -11.18 -13.07 -36.80
N TRP A 360 -10.48 -14.07 -37.33
CA TRP A 360 -9.04 -14.20 -37.11
C TRP A 360 -8.30 -12.92 -37.51
N SER A 361 -7.37 -12.50 -36.66
CA SER A 361 -6.39 -11.45 -36.97
C SER A 361 -5.04 -11.84 -36.39
N LYS A 362 -3.97 -11.25 -36.92
CA LYS A 362 -2.62 -11.42 -36.36
C LYS A 362 -2.58 -11.06 -34.87
N TYR A 363 -3.32 -10.02 -34.47
CA TYR A 363 -3.37 -9.55 -33.09
C TYR A 363 -4.07 -10.55 -32.16
N LEU A 364 -5.23 -11.07 -32.56
CA LEU A 364 -5.95 -12.08 -31.78
C LEU A 364 -5.15 -13.38 -31.69
N SER A 365 -4.41 -13.75 -32.74
CA SER A 365 -3.47 -14.87 -32.70
C SER A 365 -2.35 -14.62 -31.67
N PHE A 366 -1.84 -13.39 -31.58
CA PHE A 366 -0.83 -13.01 -30.59
C PHE A 366 -1.36 -13.04 -29.15
N LEU A 367 -2.56 -12.49 -28.89
CA LEU A 367 -3.18 -12.53 -27.55
C LEU A 367 -3.45 -13.98 -27.08
N ASN A 368 -3.62 -14.93 -28.00
CA ASN A 368 -3.76 -16.36 -27.68
C ASN A 368 -2.43 -17.13 -27.68
N SER A 369 -1.29 -16.46 -27.87
CA SER A 369 0.00 -17.12 -28.06
C SER A 369 0.75 -17.36 -26.74
N ASN A 370 1.57 -18.41 -26.71
CA ASN A 370 2.52 -18.67 -25.61
C ASN A 370 3.45 -17.48 -25.33
N THR A 371 3.76 -16.68 -26.35
CA THR A 371 4.60 -15.49 -26.18
C THR A 371 3.92 -14.48 -25.27
N PHE A 372 2.63 -14.21 -25.49
CA PHE A 372 1.86 -13.29 -24.67
C PHE A 372 1.64 -13.85 -23.25
N SER A 373 1.33 -15.15 -23.12
CA SER A 373 1.22 -15.81 -21.82
C SER A 373 2.51 -15.71 -21.00
N GLN A 374 3.68 -15.84 -21.63
CA GLN A 374 4.97 -15.66 -20.95
C GLN A 374 5.23 -14.21 -20.53
N LEU A 375 4.87 -13.23 -21.37
CA LEU A 375 5.04 -11.81 -21.05
C LEU A 375 4.15 -11.38 -19.87
N THR A 376 2.93 -11.89 -19.80
CA THR A 376 1.91 -11.55 -18.80
C THR A 376 1.86 -12.51 -17.61
N ARG A 377 2.86 -13.39 -17.45
CA ARG A 377 2.97 -14.24 -16.25
C ARG A 377 3.03 -13.38 -14.98
N PRO A 378 2.47 -13.85 -13.85
CA PRO A 378 2.60 -13.18 -12.57
C PRO A 378 4.05 -12.78 -12.26
N LYS A 379 4.23 -11.54 -11.82
CA LYS A 379 5.48 -11.00 -11.29
C LYS A 379 5.47 -11.21 -9.79
N TYR A 380 6.64 -11.48 -9.23
CA TYR A 380 6.80 -11.69 -7.80
C TYR A 380 7.77 -10.67 -7.24
N LEU A 381 7.59 -10.38 -5.94
CA LEU A 381 8.42 -9.45 -5.20
C LEU A 381 9.88 -9.90 -5.25
N THR A 382 10.78 -8.96 -5.57
CA THR A 382 12.23 -9.14 -5.43
C THR A 382 12.72 -8.33 -4.23
N PRO A 383 13.92 -8.62 -3.68
CA PRO A 383 14.51 -7.79 -2.64
C PRO A 383 14.60 -6.30 -3.03
N GLN A 384 14.84 -6.01 -4.32
CA GLN A 384 14.87 -4.65 -4.85
C GLN A 384 13.47 -4.02 -4.90
N THR A 385 12.43 -4.79 -5.25
CA THR A 385 11.05 -4.32 -5.21
C THR A 385 10.59 -3.98 -3.79
N LEU A 386 11.09 -4.72 -2.78
CA LEU A 386 10.77 -4.48 -1.36
C LEU A 386 11.57 -3.35 -0.71
N GLN A 387 12.55 -2.78 -1.41
CA GLN A 387 13.32 -1.66 -0.89
C GLN A 387 12.41 -0.44 -0.72
N MET A 388 12.15 -0.10 0.55
CA MET A 388 11.32 1.05 0.92
C MET A 388 12.02 2.35 0.57
N LYS A 389 11.23 3.39 0.32
CA LYS A 389 11.77 4.73 0.12
C LYS A 389 12.41 5.21 1.43
N GLU A 390 13.70 5.53 1.39
CA GLU A 390 14.37 6.21 2.50
C GLU A 390 13.61 7.51 2.81
N THR A 391 13.09 7.64 4.03
CA THR A 391 12.47 8.87 4.49
C THR A 391 13.60 9.89 4.75
N LYS A 392 14.11 10.51 3.68
CA LYS A 392 14.93 11.71 3.82
C LYS A 392 14.02 12.84 4.33
N VAL A 393 13.86 12.92 5.64
CA VAL A 393 13.41 14.15 6.31
C VAL A 393 14.48 15.18 5.99
N GLN A 394 14.17 16.12 5.09
CA GLN A 394 14.98 17.31 4.85
C GLN A 394 14.91 18.19 6.10
N ASP A 395 15.68 17.85 7.12
CA ASP A 395 16.20 18.88 8.02
C ASP A 395 17.28 19.60 7.23
N GLN A 396 17.00 20.83 6.79
CA GLN A 396 18.04 21.75 6.36
C GLN A 396 18.91 22.07 7.58
N VAL A 397 19.96 21.28 7.79
CA VAL A 397 21.11 21.68 8.60
C VAL A 397 22.34 21.41 7.76
N LEU A 398 23.14 22.47 7.63
CA LEU A 398 24.37 22.56 6.86
C LEU A 398 25.28 21.33 6.99
N ASP A 399 25.92 21.00 5.86
CA ASP A 399 26.81 19.87 5.60
C ASP A 399 27.65 19.38 6.79
N GLU A 400 27.47 18.11 7.17
CA GLU A 400 28.56 17.25 7.66
C GLU A 400 28.45 15.86 7.02
N PRO A 401 29.59 15.19 6.73
CA PRO A 401 29.64 13.99 5.91
C PRO A 401 28.86 12.82 6.53
N GLU A 402 28.09 12.16 5.67
CA GLU A 402 27.23 10.99 5.96
C GLU A 402 27.91 9.99 6.92
N LYS A 403 27.24 9.69 8.05
CA LYS A 403 27.60 8.55 8.90
C LYS A 403 26.59 7.40 8.69
N PRO A 404 27.07 6.15 8.56
CA PRO A 404 26.31 4.97 8.11
C PRO A 404 25.34 4.38 9.17
N HIS A 405 24.93 5.18 10.16
CA HIS A 405 24.10 4.73 11.27
C HIS A 405 22.88 5.65 11.43
N PRO A 406 21.69 5.13 11.80
CA PRO A 406 20.53 5.96 12.10
C PRO A 406 20.84 7.01 13.18
N LYS A 407 20.05 8.09 13.29
CA LYS A 407 20.20 9.12 14.35
C LYS A 407 20.04 8.47 15.73
N ILE A 408 21.14 7.99 16.30
CA ILE A 408 21.22 7.35 17.62
C ILE A 408 21.58 8.43 18.63
N HIS A 409 20.94 8.38 19.81
CA HIS A 409 21.30 9.22 20.95
C HIS A 409 21.33 8.34 22.19
N THR A 410 22.48 8.26 22.85
CA THR A 410 22.66 7.43 24.04
C THR A 410 22.25 8.21 25.27
N ILE A 411 21.36 7.64 26.07
CA ILE A 411 20.96 8.21 27.36
C ILE A 411 21.34 7.26 28.48
N PHE A 412 21.77 7.82 29.61
CA PHE A 412 22.04 7.06 30.83
C PHE A 412 21.59 7.87 32.04
N SER A 413 21.10 7.20 33.08
CA SER A 413 20.63 7.83 34.31
C SER A 413 21.67 7.76 35.42
N THR A 414 21.77 8.82 36.20
CA THR A 414 22.66 8.92 37.37
C THR A 414 22.01 9.79 38.44
N GLU A 415 22.45 9.64 39.68
CA GLU A 415 22.09 10.55 40.78
C GLU A 415 23.23 11.54 41.03
N CYS A 416 22.94 12.71 41.61
CA CYS A 416 23.96 13.70 41.98
C CYS A 416 24.70 13.37 43.28
N ILE A 417 25.34 12.20 43.29
CA ILE A 417 26.24 11.79 44.36
C ILE A 417 27.60 11.39 43.78
N PRO A 418 28.71 11.58 44.52
CA PRO A 418 30.06 11.26 44.04
C PRO A 418 30.26 9.82 43.53
N TYR A 419 29.38 8.90 43.97
CA TYR A 419 29.39 7.51 43.51
C TYR A 419 29.16 7.38 42.00
N PHE A 420 28.30 8.21 41.40
CA PHE A 420 28.02 8.16 39.97
C PHE A 420 28.97 9.04 39.15
N ASP A 421 29.78 9.89 39.78
CA ASP A 421 30.69 10.80 39.07
C ASP A 421 31.78 10.05 38.31
N TRP A 422 32.49 9.15 38.99
CA TRP A 422 33.55 8.36 38.35
C TRP A 422 32.99 7.39 37.30
N GLN A 423 31.77 6.89 37.50
CA GLN A 423 31.05 6.05 36.53
C GLN A 423 30.66 6.85 35.30
N THR A 424 30.22 8.10 35.49
CA THR A 424 29.91 9.05 34.41
C THR A 424 31.15 9.31 33.56
N VAL A 425 32.28 9.64 34.20
CA VAL A 425 33.55 9.89 33.50
C VAL A 425 33.97 8.66 32.70
N GLY A 426 33.94 7.48 33.32
CA GLY A 426 34.29 6.22 32.65
C GLY A 426 33.37 5.92 31.45
N LEU A 427 32.05 6.09 31.62
CA LEU A 427 31.08 5.83 30.58
C LEU A 427 31.23 6.79 29.40
N VAL A 428 31.32 8.10 29.66
CA VAL A 428 31.50 9.12 28.62
C VAL A 428 32.83 8.94 27.88
N HIS A 429 33.90 8.60 28.60
CA HIS A 429 35.18 8.30 27.98
C HIS A 429 35.08 7.05 27.09
N SER A 430 34.47 5.97 27.58
CA SER A 430 34.29 4.72 26.82
C SER A 430 33.39 4.90 25.60
N PHE A 431 32.35 5.74 25.69
CA PHE A 431 31.47 6.12 24.58
C PHE A 431 32.25 6.77 23.44
N HIS A 432 33.15 7.72 23.76
CA HIS A 432 33.98 8.36 22.75
C HIS A 432 35.04 7.42 22.16
N LEU A 433 35.61 6.52 22.96
CA LEU A 433 36.63 5.56 22.49
C LEU A 433 36.06 4.42 21.65
N SER A 434 34.83 3.97 21.93
CA SER A 434 34.22 2.83 21.22
C SER A 434 33.80 3.18 19.79
N GLY A 435 33.73 4.46 19.45
CA GLY A 435 33.16 4.92 18.18
C GLY A 435 31.64 4.77 18.12
N GLN A 436 30.96 4.63 19.27
CA GLN A 436 29.51 4.55 19.35
C GLN A 436 28.89 5.75 18.60
N PRO A 437 28.01 5.52 17.61
CA PRO A 437 27.45 6.60 16.81
C PRO A 437 26.47 7.44 17.64
N GLY A 438 26.43 8.75 17.34
CA GLY A 438 25.47 9.68 17.95
C GLY A 438 26.03 10.55 19.07
N ASN A 439 25.13 11.22 19.78
CA ASN A 439 25.45 12.01 20.97
C ASN A 439 25.10 11.23 22.24
N ILE A 440 25.66 11.65 23.38
CA ILE A 440 25.36 11.09 24.71
C ILE A 440 24.79 12.17 25.63
N THR A 441 23.74 11.86 26.39
CA THR A 441 23.18 12.74 27.41
C THR A 441 22.92 11.98 28.71
N ARG A 442 23.34 12.58 29.82
CA ARG A 442 23.08 12.12 31.18
C ARG A 442 21.73 12.64 31.66
N LEU A 443 20.88 11.76 32.16
CA LEU A 443 19.69 12.11 32.93
C LEU A 443 20.09 12.17 34.41
N LEU A 444 20.23 13.37 34.95
CA LEU A 444 20.68 13.57 36.33
C LEU A 444 19.48 13.75 37.25
N SER A 445 19.25 12.74 38.10
CA SER A 445 18.20 12.72 39.13
C SER A 445 18.71 13.39 40.41
N CYS A 446 18.12 14.53 40.77
CA CYS A 446 18.51 15.30 41.95
C CYS A 446 17.33 15.83 42.73
N THR A 447 17.52 16.02 44.03
CA THR A 447 16.69 16.94 44.82
C THR A 447 17.13 18.38 44.55
N ASP A 448 16.24 19.35 44.80
CA ASP A 448 16.57 20.77 44.62
C ASP A 448 17.68 21.24 45.58
N GLU A 449 17.81 20.58 46.74
CA GLU A 449 18.89 20.81 47.71
C GLU A 449 20.22 20.27 47.21
N ASP A 450 20.27 19.02 46.75
CA ASP A 450 21.51 18.38 46.29
C ASP A 450 22.06 19.06 45.02
N LEU A 451 21.17 19.49 44.13
CA LEU A 451 21.57 20.16 42.89
C LEU A 451 22.33 21.47 43.13
N LYS A 452 22.04 22.20 44.22
CA LYS A 452 22.71 23.48 44.52
C LYS A 452 24.19 23.32 44.86
N GLU A 453 24.53 22.20 45.48
CA GLU A 453 25.89 21.91 45.97
C GLU A 453 26.65 20.92 45.06
N TYR A 454 25.97 20.31 44.09
CA TYR A 454 26.56 19.32 43.20
C TYR A 454 27.54 19.95 42.20
N LYS A 455 28.77 19.45 42.21
CA LYS A 455 29.88 20.00 41.40
C LYS A 455 30.11 19.27 40.08
N GLY A 456 29.52 18.08 39.89
CA GLY A 456 29.76 17.23 38.71
C GLY A 456 28.85 17.54 37.52
N LEU A 457 28.36 18.78 37.37
CA LEU A 457 27.40 19.14 36.32
C LEU A 457 28.00 19.06 34.90
N ASP A 458 29.31 19.27 34.79
CA ASP A 458 30.08 19.31 33.55
C ASP A 458 30.66 17.95 33.13
N LEU A 459 30.45 16.89 33.91
CA LEU A 459 30.97 15.54 33.60
C LEU A 459 30.36 14.93 32.33
N ALA A 460 29.19 15.40 31.90
CA ALA A 460 28.51 14.98 30.68
C ALA A 460 27.48 16.04 30.25
N PRO A 461 27.08 16.11 28.96
CA PRO A 461 25.87 16.83 28.56
C PRO A 461 24.69 16.32 29.38
N THR A 462 24.04 17.19 30.16
CA THR A 462 23.11 16.77 31.22
C THR A 462 21.71 17.34 31.02
N HIS A 463 20.70 16.51 31.20
CA HIS A 463 19.30 16.90 31.37
C HIS A 463 18.87 16.57 32.80
N PHE A 464 18.28 17.53 33.50
CA PHE A 464 17.85 17.36 34.88
C PHE A 464 16.47 16.69 34.92
N VAL A 465 16.33 15.68 35.77
CA VAL A 465 15.06 15.01 36.01
C VAL A 465 14.77 14.99 37.53
N PRO A 466 13.50 15.03 37.95
CA PRO A 466 13.17 14.96 39.37
C PRO A 466 13.72 13.69 40.01
N SER A 467 14.31 13.80 41.21
CA SER A 467 14.68 12.61 41.97
C SER A 467 13.44 11.81 42.39
N MET A 468 13.47 10.51 42.09
CA MET A 468 12.50 9.52 42.56
C MET A 468 13.16 8.54 43.54
N SER A 469 14.36 8.84 44.04
CA SER A 469 15.07 8.04 45.06
C SER A 469 14.30 7.99 46.38
N ARG A 470 13.22 8.76 46.51
CA ARG A 470 12.17 8.50 47.48
C ARG A 470 10.83 8.46 46.76
N HIS A 471 10.14 7.34 46.84
CA HIS A 471 8.88 7.15 46.18
C HIS A 471 7.84 8.15 46.70
N PRO A 472 7.24 9.00 45.85
CA PRO A 472 6.44 10.15 46.29
C PRO A 472 5.12 9.78 46.98
N LEU A 473 4.67 8.53 46.85
CA LEU A 473 3.40 8.06 47.44
C LEU A 473 3.60 7.18 48.67
N THR A 474 4.70 6.42 48.73
CA THR A 474 4.94 5.44 49.81
C THR A 474 6.05 5.88 50.75
N ASN A 475 6.83 6.89 50.37
CA ASN A 475 7.96 7.42 51.12
C ASN A 475 9.15 6.44 51.28
N ASP A 476 9.11 5.33 50.55
CA ASP A 476 10.19 4.33 50.46
C ASP A 476 11.37 4.89 49.68
N TRP A 477 12.59 4.51 50.06
CA TRP A 477 13.82 4.89 49.38
C TRP A 477 14.24 3.86 48.34
#